data_AF-A0A7J3ZAM6-F1
#
_entry.id   AF-A0A7J3ZAM6-F1
#
_cell.length_a   1.000
_cell.length_b   1.000
_cell.length_c   1.000
_cell.angle_alpha   90.00
_cell.angle_beta   90.00
_cell.angle_gamma   90.00
#
_symmetry.space_group_name_H-M   'P 1'
#
loop_
_entity.id
_entity.type
_entity.pdbx_description
1 polymer ?
#
loop_
_entity_poly.entity_id
_entity_poly.type
_entity_poly.pdbx_seq_one_letter_code
_entity_poly.pdbx_strand_id
1 'polypeptide(L)' 'MPVIRLSTKRLFNFLGREIAESDLERLLMRVKGEVERVGDGYIEVEINSDRLDMMISEGVA' A
#
# COMPACT_ATOMS: atom_id res chain seq x y z
N MET A 1 10.12 1.60 10.80
CA MET A 1 10.23 2.30 9.50
C MET A 1 9.03 3.23 9.35
N PRO A 2 8.95 4.15 8.37
CA PRO A 2 7.77 5.03 8.28
C PRO A 2 6.50 4.24 7.94
N VAL A 3 5.42 4.57 8.64
CA VAL A 3 4.07 4.07 8.33
C VAL A 3 3.34 5.16 7.55
N ILE A 4 2.87 4.82 6.35
CA ILE A 4 2.09 5.72 5.51
C ILE A 4 0.65 5.24 5.41
N ARG A 5 -0.28 6.18 5.34
CA ARG A 5 -1.70 5.90 5.16
C ARG A 5 -2.13 6.26 3.74
N LEU A 6 -2.65 5.27 3.02
CA LEU A 6 -3.04 5.40 1.62
C LEU A 6 -4.54 5.15 1.47
N SER A 7 -5.19 5.87 0.56
CA SER A 7 -6.60 5.62 0.23
C SER A 7 -6.70 4.42 -0.71
N THR A 8 -7.48 3.41 -0.32
CA THR A 8 -7.69 2.22 -1.15
C THR A 8 -8.40 2.57 -2.46
N LYS A 9 -9.37 3.50 -2.40
CA LYS A 9 -10.05 4.03 -3.59
C LYS A 9 -9.08 4.64 -4.60
N ARG A 10 -8.09 5.42 -4.14
CA ARG A 10 -7.07 6.01 -5.03
C ARG A 10 -6.15 4.95 -5.59
N LEU A 11 -5.73 3.98 -4.77
CA LEU A 11 -4.87 2.89 -5.18
C LEU A 11 -5.52 2.04 -6.29
N PHE A 12 -6.78 1.63 -6.09
CA PHE A 12 -7.52 0.84 -7.08
C PHE A 12 -7.80 1.63 -8.36
N ASN A 13 -7.97 2.95 -8.28
CA ASN A 13 -8.08 3.80 -9.45
C ASN A 13 -6.79 3.81 -10.29
N PHE A 14 -5.62 3.79 -9.67
CA PHE A 14 -4.35 3.67 -10.39
C PHE A 14 -4.13 2.27 -10.98
N LEU A 15 -4.49 1.23 -10.23
CA LEU A 15 -4.37 -0.17 -10.67
C LEU A 15 -5.39 -0.54 -11.76
N GLY A 16 -6.46 0.24 -11.94
CA GLY A 16 -7.53 -0.03 -12.89
C GLY A 16 -8.38 -1.26 -12.55
N ARG A 17 -8.20 -1.82 -11.35
CA ARG A 17 -8.95 -2.97 -10.83
C ARG A 17 -8.98 -2.95 -9.30
N GLU A 18 -10.00 -3.58 -8.75
CA GLU A 18 -10.04 -3.91 -7.33
C GLU A 18 -9.23 -5.19 -7.07
N ILE A 19 -8.48 -5.19 -5.98
CA ILE A 19 -7.67 -6.33 -5.53
C ILE A 19 -8.12 -6.68 -4.12
N ALA A 20 -8.25 -7.96 -3.81
CA ALA A 20 -8.54 -8.41 -2.46
C ALA A 20 -7.43 -7.97 -1.50
N GLU A 21 -7.79 -7.58 -0.28
CA GLU A 21 -6.85 -7.06 0.72
C GLU A 21 -5.70 -8.04 1.01
N SER A 22 -6.01 -9.35 1.06
CA SER A 22 -5.03 -10.42 1.26
C SER A 22 -4.03 -10.57 0.11
N ASP A 23 -4.45 -10.27 -1.13
CA ASP A 23 -3.55 -10.27 -2.28
C ASP A 23 -2.69 -9.00 -2.30
N LEU A 24 -3.25 -7.86 -1.91
CA LEU A 24 -2.52 -6.60 -1.79
C LEU A 24 -1.41 -6.71 -0.73
N GLU A 25 -1.70 -7.30 0.42
CA GLU A 25 -0.71 -7.59 1.48
C GLU A 25 0.45 -8.44 0.95
N ARG A 26 0.14 -9.53 0.24
CA ARG A 26 1.17 -10.40 -0.37
C ARG A 26 2.01 -9.69 -1.41
N LEU A 27 1.41 -8.78 -2.18
CA LEU A 27 2.11 -7.97 -3.17
C LEU A 27 3.05 -6.96 -2.50
N LEU A 28 2.56 -6.25 -1.48
CA LEU A 28 3.34 -5.27 -0.74
C LEU A 28 4.53 -5.91 -0.03
N MET A 29 4.36 -7.09 0.57
CA MET A 29 5.48 -7.83 1.19
C MET A 29 6.62 -8.09 0.20
N ARG A 30 6.33 -8.37 -1.08
CA ARG A 30 7.35 -8.61 -2.11
C ARG A 30 8.16 -7.37 -2.46
N VAL A 31 7.61 -6.18 -2.23
CA VAL A 31 8.24 -4.90 -2.55
C VAL A 31 8.78 -4.17 -1.31
N LYS A 32 8.91 -4.86 -0.17
CA LYS A 32 9.37 -4.31 1.11
C LYS A 32 8.38 -3.35 1.78
N GLY A 33 7.08 -3.59 1.60
CA GLY A 33 6.01 -2.96 2.37
C GLY A 33 5.26 -3.98 3.22
N GLU A 34 4.95 -3.64 4.46
CA GLU A 34 4.19 -4.50 5.38
C GLU A 34 2.86 -3.83 5.73
N VAL A 35 1.75 -4.55 5.63
CA VAL A 35 0.42 -3.99 5.91
C VAL A 35 0.12 -4.10 7.39
N GLU A 36 0.00 -2.97 8.06
CA GLU A 36 -0.28 -2.90 9.50
C GLU A 36 -1.79 -2.91 9.78
N ARG A 37 -2.56 -2.20 8.96
CA ARG A 37 -4.01 -2.06 9.15
C ARG A 37 -4.73 -1.82 7.83
N VAL A 38 -5.90 -2.44 7.70
CA VAL A 38 -6.86 -2.16 6.63
C VAL A 38 -8.20 -1.79 7.26
N GLY A 39 -8.80 -0.69 6.82
CA GLY A 39 -10.08 -0.24 7.36
C GLY A 39 -10.50 1.15 6.89
N ASP A 40 -11.80 1.42 6.94
CA ASP A 40 -12.41 2.74 6.65
C ASP A 40 -12.02 3.34 5.27
N GLY A 41 -11.72 2.50 4.27
CA GLY A 41 -11.29 2.95 2.94
C GLY A 41 -9.82 3.40 2.86
N TYR A 42 -9.02 3.02 3.86
CA TYR A 42 -7.59 3.27 3.91
C TYR A 42 -6.82 1.99 4.22
N ILE A 43 -5.55 2.00 3.82
CA ILE A 43 -4.55 1.01 4.19
C ILE A 43 -3.36 1.72 4.82
N GLU A 44 -2.87 1.17 5.92
CA GLU A 44 -1.65 1.60 6.59
C GLU A 44 -0.54 0.60 6.23
N VAL A 45 0.53 1.12 5.63
CA VAL A 45 1.66 0.30 5.16
C VAL A 45 2.94 0.83 5.80
N GLU A 46 3.66 -0.03 6.50
CA GLU A 46 5.04 0.22 6.90
C GLU A 46 5.96 -0.01 5.70
N ILE A 47 6.67 1.02 5.27
CA ILE A 47 7.55 0.98 4.11
C ILE A 47 9.00 1.07 4.58
N ASN A 48 9.86 0.18 4.10
CA ASN A 48 11.28 0.27 4.41
C ASN A 48 11.86 1.62 4.00
N SER A 49 12.72 2.19 4.86
CA SER A 49 13.32 3.52 4.64
C SER A 49 14.20 3.63 3.39
N ASP A 50 14.58 2.51 2.76
CA ASP A 50 15.32 2.47 1.49
C ASP A 50 14.41 2.60 0.25
N ARG A 51 13.08 2.59 0.42
CA ARG A 51 12.07 2.72 -0.63
C ARG A 51 11.32 4.06 -0.54
N LEU A 52 12.06 5.15 -0.72
CA LEU A 52 11.49 6.50 -0.71
C LEU A 52 10.45 6.72 -1.81
N ASP A 53 10.55 5.97 -2.91
CA ASP A 53 9.59 5.95 -4.01
C ASP A 53 8.19 5.51 -3.54
N MET A 54 8.12 4.59 -2.57
CA MET A 54 6.88 4.03 -2.06
C MET A 54 6.21 4.87 -0.96
N MET A 55 6.73 6.06 -0.66
CA MET A 55 6.17 6.95 0.37
C MET A 55 4.89 7.68 -0.06
N ILE A 56 4.47 7.48 -1.32
CA ILE A 56 3.28 8.08 -1.94
C ILE A 56 2.44 7.01 -2.64
N SER A 57 1.15 7.29 -2.87
CA SER A 57 0.21 6.35 -3.48
C SER A 57 0.66 5.88 -4.87
N GLU A 58 1.25 6.77 -5.66
CA GLU A 58 1.73 6.54 -7.02
C GLU A 58 2.92 5.59 -7.09
N GLY A 59 3.76 5.55 -6.05
CA GLY A 59 4.89 4.62 -6.01
C GLY A 59 4.51 3.25 -5.47
N VAL A 60 3.34 3.15 -4.83
CA VAL A 60 2.79 1.88 -4.31
C VAL A 60 1.90 1.17 -5.34
N ALA A 61 1.20 1.92 -6.19
CA ALA A 61 0.35 1.39 -7.26
C ALA A 61 1.15 0.97 -8.50
#